data_AF-A0AB39MMQ8-F1
#
_entry.id   AF-A0AB39MMQ8-F1
#
_cell.length_a   1.000
_cell.length_b   1.000
_cell.length_c   1.000
_cell.angle_alpha   90.00
_cell.angle_beta   90.00
_cell.angle_gamma   90.00
#
_symmetry.space_group_name_H-M   'P 1'
#
loop_
_entity.id
_entity.type
_entity.pdbx_description
1 polymer ?
#
loop_
_entity_poly.entity_id
_entity_poly.type
_entity_poly.pdbx_seq_one_letter_code
_entity_poly.pdbx_strand_id
1 'polypeptide(L)'
;MKQTLTVGDFSRITHLSVKTLRHYHQVGLLDPDQVDPETGYRHYTPDQIPTAQVIRRLRDLNMPIADVKAVLATTDATARGEVIAIHLDRLESELAQTRAAVESLRNLLCRPATATIEHRTVPTAPAIAITAAVDRADLLPWWQGALAELHAAVQAQHLEATGPTGGLYASEIFQDEHGHATVFVPA
;
A
#
# COMPACT_ATOMS: atom_id res chain seq x y z
N MET A 1 27.17 -41.90 -2.61
CA MET A 1 28.01 -40.79 -2.10
C MET A 1 27.31 -39.50 -2.44
N LYS A 2 26.89 -38.69 -1.45
CA LYS A 2 26.31 -37.37 -1.73
C LYS A 2 27.41 -36.50 -2.34
N GLN A 3 27.19 -35.96 -3.54
CA GLN A 3 28.11 -34.98 -4.10
C GLN A 3 28.04 -33.72 -3.24
N THR A 4 29.19 -33.25 -2.75
CA THR A 4 29.30 -32.04 -1.93
C THR A 4 29.96 -30.94 -2.73
N LEU A 5 29.39 -29.74 -2.67
CA LEU A 5 29.86 -28.52 -3.29
C LEU A 5 30.62 -27.69 -2.26
N THR A 6 31.73 -27.07 -2.67
CA THR A 6 32.38 -26.07 -1.83
C THR A 6 31.47 -24.84 -1.71
N VAL A 7 31.65 -24.02 -0.65
CA VAL A 7 30.94 -22.75 -0.50
C VAL A 7 31.10 -21.83 -1.73
N GLY A 8 32.23 -21.90 -2.44
CA GLY A 8 32.47 -21.14 -3.66
C GLY A 8 31.64 -21.62 -4.85
N ASP A 9 31.56 -22.94 -5.05
CA ASP A 9 30.72 -23.53 -6.10
C ASP A 9 29.23 -23.29 -5.82
N PHE A 10 28.81 -23.48 -4.58
CA PHE A 10 27.45 -23.23 -4.14
C PHE A 10 27.07 -21.75 -4.31
N SER A 11 28.00 -20.84 -4.02
CA SER A 11 27.85 -19.40 -4.25
C SER A 11 27.61 -19.07 -5.73
N ARG A 12 28.38 -19.66 -6.65
CA ARG A 12 28.20 -19.46 -8.09
C ARG A 12 26.84 -19.94 -8.59
N ILE A 13 26.38 -21.09 -8.12
CA ILE A 13 25.13 -21.69 -8.58
C ILE A 13 23.91 -20.93 -8.03
N THR A 14 23.92 -20.62 -6.74
CA THR A 14 22.79 -19.94 -6.07
C THR A 14 22.79 -18.42 -6.26
N HIS A 15 23.92 -17.87 -6.72
CA HIS A 15 24.27 -16.44 -6.74
C HIS A 15 24.16 -15.75 -5.37
N LEU A 16 24.22 -16.53 -4.28
CA LEU A 16 24.40 -15.98 -2.95
C LEU A 16 25.89 -15.81 -2.72
N SER A 17 26.33 -14.62 -2.29
CA SER A 17 27.75 -14.40 -2.00
C SER A 17 28.22 -15.33 -0.86
N VAL A 18 29.51 -15.69 -0.84
CA VAL A 18 30.10 -16.47 0.26
C VAL A 18 29.86 -15.80 1.62
N LYS A 19 29.89 -14.45 1.66
CA LYS A 19 29.57 -13.68 2.87
C LYS A 19 28.12 -13.90 3.30
N THR A 20 27.18 -13.87 2.35
CA THR A 20 25.76 -14.13 2.59
C THR A 20 25.52 -15.55 3.10
N LEU A 21 26.15 -16.56 2.49
CA LEU A 21 26.05 -17.96 2.95
C LEU A 21 26.59 -18.14 4.37
N ARG A 22 27.72 -17.51 4.70
CA ARG A 22 28.25 -17.51 6.08
C ARG A 22 27.29 -16.84 7.06
N HIS A 23 26.72 -15.71 6.68
CA HIS A 23 25.72 -15.02 7.49
C HIS A 23 24.47 -15.88 7.70
N TYR A 24 23.97 -16.54 6.64
CA TYR A 24 22.80 -17.42 6.72
C TYR A 24 23.04 -18.63 7.62
N HIS A 25 24.24 -19.21 7.60
CA HIS A 25 24.62 -20.22 8.59
C HIS A 25 24.67 -19.65 10.01
N GLN A 26 25.27 -18.47 10.22
CA GLN A 26 25.34 -17.84 11.57
C GLN A 26 23.96 -17.55 12.16
N VAL A 27 23.01 -17.12 11.33
CA VAL A 27 21.65 -16.87 11.77
C VAL A 27 20.78 -18.12 11.69
N GLY A 28 21.29 -19.29 11.30
CA GLY A 28 20.52 -20.54 11.19
C GLY A 28 19.38 -20.49 10.17
N LEU A 29 19.59 -19.78 9.06
CA LEU A 29 18.66 -19.72 7.92
C LEU A 29 18.99 -20.78 6.86
N LEU A 30 20.27 -21.07 6.66
CA LEU A 30 20.74 -22.12 5.77
C LEU A 30 22.04 -22.70 6.33
N ASP A 31 21.95 -23.93 6.82
CA ASP A 31 23.09 -24.64 7.38
C ASP A 31 23.83 -25.42 6.30
N PRO A 32 25.18 -25.46 6.33
CA PRO A 32 25.95 -26.36 5.48
C PRO A 32 25.68 -27.82 5.88
N ASP A 33 25.74 -28.73 4.90
CA ASP A 33 25.63 -30.17 5.16
C ASP A 33 26.81 -30.68 6.01
N GLN A 34 28.00 -30.12 5.78
CA GLN A 34 29.19 -30.42 6.57
C GLN A 34 30.07 -29.19 6.77
N VAL A 35 30.64 -29.08 7.98
CA VAL A 35 31.74 -28.17 8.27
C VAL A 35 32.97 -29.01 8.56
N ASP A 36 34.03 -28.81 7.79
CA ASP A 36 35.32 -29.46 8.03
C ASP A 36 35.87 -29.01 9.39
N PRO A 37 36.11 -29.95 10.34
CA PRO A 37 36.56 -29.62 11.68
C PRO A 37 38.01 -29.13 11.75
N GLU A 38 38.86 -29.47 10.76
CA GLU A 38 40.26 -29.05 10.73
C GLU A 38 40.43 -27.69 10.06
N THR A 39 39.70 -27.45 8.97
CA THR A 39 39.89 -26.25 8.13
C THR A 39 38.78 -25.21 8.28
N GLY A 40 37.63 -25.58 8.86
CA GLY A 40 36.44 -24.74 8.96
C GLY A 40 35.72 -24.50 7.63
N TYR A 41 36.09 -25.22 6.57
CA TYR A 41 35.43 -25.12 5.27
C TYR A 41 34.00 -25.65 5.33
N ARG A 42 33.11 -24.97 4.61
CA ARG A 42 31.68 -25.31 4.56
C ARG A 42 31.37 -25.99 3.24
N HIS A 43 30.70 -27.13 3.34
CA HIS A 43 30.26 -27.94 2.22
C HIS A 43 28.73 -27.98 2.20
N TYR A 44 28.17 -27.83 1.01
CA TYR A 44 26.73 -27.87 0.77
C TYR A 44 26.41 -29.00 -0.20
N THR A 45 25.18 -29.48 -0.22
CA THR A 45 24.75 -30.47 -1.22
C THR A 45 23.93 -29.81 -2.34
N PRO A 46 23.89 -30.40 -3.55
CA PRO A 46 23.01 -29.95 -4.62
C PRO A 46 21.53 -29.88 -4.20
N ASP A 47 21.10 -30.74 -3.27
CA ASP A 47 19.73 -30.77 -2.75
C ASP A 47 19.34 -29.49 -1.98
N GLN A 48 20.32 -28.70 -1.52
CA GLN A 48 20.10 -27.42 -0.84
C GLN A 48 19.91 -26.26 -1.82
N ILE A 49 20.19 -26.44 -3.11
CA ILE A 49 20.09 -25.37 -4.12
C ILE A 49 18.65 -24.83 -4.23
N PRO A 50 17.58 -25.65 -4.31
CA PRO A 50 16.21 -25.13 -4.38
C PRO A 50 15.86 -24.28 -3.17
N THR A 51 16.22 -24.72 -1.96
CA THR A 51 15.99 -23.96 -0.71
C THR A 51 16.73 -22.63 -0.73
N ALA A 52 18.00 -22.61 -1.15
CA ALA A 52 18.79 -21.39 -1.27
C ALA A 52 18.19 -20.40 -2.29
N GLN A 53 17.62 -20.90 -3.39
CA GLN A 53 16.93 -20.05 -4.37
C GLN A 53 15.64 -19.45 -3.81
N VAL A 54 14.87 -20.22 -3.01
CA VAL A 54 13.68 -19.71 -2.31
C VAL A 54 14.07 -18.62 -1.31
N ILE A 55 15.09 -18.86 -0.48
CA ILE A 55 15.64 -17.88 0.46
C ILE A 55 16.01 -16.59 -0.27
N ARG A 56 16.76 -16.72 -1.38
CA ARG A 56 17.18 -15.56 -2.17
C ARG A 56 15.98 -14.75 -2.65
N ARG A 57 14.99 -15.39 -3.28
CA ARG A 57 13.80 -14.71 -3.80
C ARG A 57 13.04 -13.95 -2.71
N LEU A 58 12.83 -14.57 -1.55
CA LEU A 58 12.12 -13.92 -0.44
C LEU A 58 12.92 -12.74 0.12
N ARG A 59 14.25 -12.88 0.20
CA ARG A 59 15.13 -11.79 0.64
C ARG A 59 15.21 -10.64 -0.37
N ASP A 60 15.13 -10.93 -1.67
CA ASP A 60 15.05 -9.91 -2.73
C ASP A 60 13.73 -9.12 -2.64
N LEU A 61 12.68 -9.71 -2.07
CA LEU A 61 11.41 -9.03 -1.74
C LEU A 61 11.44 -8.27 -0.41
N ASN A 62 12.62 -8.12 0.21
CA ASN A 62 12.79 -7.49 1.53
C ASN A 62 12.06 -8.22 2.67
N MET A 63 11.75 -9.51 2.52
CA MET A 63 11.16 -10.30 3.60
C MET A 63 12.19 -10.49 4.73
N PRO A 64 11.86 -10.17 5.99
CA PRO A 64 12.74 -10.35 7.15
C PRO A 64 13.22 -11.80 7.30
N ILE A 65 14.45 -12.00 7.79
CA ILE A 65 15.03 -13.34 7.98
C ILE A 65 14.15 -14.23 8.86
N ALA A 66 13.52 -13.68 9.89
CA ALA A 66 12.60 -14.41 10.77
C ALA A 66 11.41 -14.99 9.99
N ASP A 67 10.82 -14.21 9.10
CA ASP A 67 9.66 -14.62 8.29
C ASP A 67 10.08 -15.63 7.23
N VAL A 68 11.25 -15.46 6.62
CA VAL A 68 11.82 -16.47 5.71
C VAL A 68 12.01 -17.81 6.42
N LYS A 69 12.50 -17.81 7.67
CA LYS A 69 12.59 -19.03 8.47
C LYS A 69 11.23 -19.66 8.72
N ALA A 70 10.22 -18.87 9.07
CA ALA A 70 8.87 -19.37 9.28
C ALA A 70 8.29 -20.02 8.01
N VAL A 71 8.51 -19.40 6.85
CA VAL A 71 8.14 -19.94 5.53
C VAL A 71 8.82 -21.27 5.22
N LEU A 72 10.09 -21.43 5.59
CA LEU A 72 10.86 -22.66 5.35
C LEU A 72 10.58 -23.76 6.39
N ALA A 73 10.23 -23.39 7.61
CA ALA A 73 9.98 -24.34 8.70
C ALA A 73 8.65 -25.08 8.54
N THR A 74 7.70 -24.51 7.80
CA THR A 74 6.38 -25.12 7.57
C THR A 74 6.33 -25.90 6.24
N THR A 75 5.80 -27.12 6.31
CA THR A 75 5.44 -27.92 5.13
C THR A 75 4.01 -27.66 4.67
N ASP A 76 3.17 -27.11 5.55
CA ASP A 76 1.80 -26.74 5.24
C ASP A 76 1.74 -25.54 4.29
N ALA A 77 1.04 -25.72 3.18
CA ALA A 77 0.87 -24.68 2.17
C ALA A 77 0.03 -23.51 2.69
N THR A 78 -0.95 -23.76 3.56
CA THR A 78 -1.83 -22.73 4.11
C THR A 78 -1.05 -21.82 5.06
N ALA A 79 -0.40 -22.39 6.08
CA ALA A 79 0.44 -21.62 7.01
C ALA A 79 1.57 -20.85 6.30
N ARG A 80 2.16 -21.43 5.24
CA ARG A 80 3.16 -20.72 4.43
C ARG A 80 2.55 -19.52 3.69
N GLY A 81 1.36 -19.70 3.12
CA GLY A 81 0.62 -18.65 2.44
C GLY A 81 0.29 -17.48 3.38
N GLU A 82 -0.08 -17.78 4.63
CA GLU A 82 -0.37 -16.76 5.65
C GLU A 82 0.84 -15.87 5.95
N VAL A 83 2.04 -16.46 6.18
CA VAL A 83 3.25 -15.66 6.43
C VAL A 83 3.59 -14.75 5.24
N ILE A 84 3.42 -15.25 4.01
CA ILE A 84 3.64 -14.47 2.80
C ILE A 84 2.60 -13.36 2.66
N ALA A 85 1.33 -13.64 2.94
CA ALA A 85 0.23 -12.67 2.90
C ALA A 85 0.45 -11.53 3.89
N ILE A 86 0.85 -11.84 5.13
CA ILE A 86 1.20 -10.82 6.14
C ILE A 86 2.31 -9.89 5.63
N HIS A 87 3.32 -10.43 4.95
CA HIS A 87 4.37 -9.60 4.38
C HIS A 87 3.89 -8.77 3.19
N LEU A 88 3.01 -9.31 2.34
CA LEU A 88 2.39 -8.59 1.25
C LEU A 88 1.59 -7.38 1.79
N ASP A 89 0.74 -7.58 2.78
CA ASP A 89 -0.07 -6.52 3.40
C ASP A 89 0.80 -5.40 3.99
N ARG A 90 1.96 -5.77 4.58
CA ARG A 90 2.95 -4.79 5.06
C ARG A 90 3.51 -3.94 3.92
N LEU A 91 3.90 -4.57 2.80
CA LEU A 91 4.42 -3.86 1.64
C LEU A 91 3.36 -2.96 0.99
N GLU A 92 2.11 -3.41 0.92
CA GLU A 92 0.99 -2.61 0.41
C GLU A 92 0.72 -1.39 1.29
N SER A 93 0.77 -1.56 2.62
CA SER A 93 0.63 -0.48 3.58
C SER A 93 1.76 0.56 3.46
N GLU A 94 3.01 0.10 3.35
CA GLU A 94 4.18 0.97 3.14
C GLU A 94 4.08 1.75 1.82
N LEU A 95 3.60 1.09 0.75
CA LEU A 95 3.36 1.73 -0.53
C LEU A 95 2.29 2.81 -0.45
N ALA A 96 1.18 2.55 0.25
CA ALA A 96 0.12 3.53 0.46
C ALA A 96 0.61 4.75 1.22
N GLN A 97 1.36 4.55 2.32
CA GLN A 97 1.97 5.63 3.10
C GLN A 97 2.95 6.47 2.27
N THR A 98 3.81 5.80 1.49
CA THR A 98 4.78 6.48 0.63
C THR A 98 4.08 7.33 -0.43
N ARG A 99 3.01 6.81 -1.05
CA ARG A 99 2.20 7.56 -2.01
C ARG A 99 1.57 8.80 -1.37
N ALA A 100 1.00 8.67 -0.17
CA ALA A 100 0.42 9.80 0.56
C ALA A 100 1.47 10.87 0.92
N ALA A 101 2.68 10.45 1.32
CA ALA A 101 3.78 11.36 1.59
C ALA A 101 4.24 12.10 0.32
N VAL A 102 4.37 11.39 -0.80
CA VAL A 102 4.70 12.00 -2.10
C VAL A 102 3.67 13.04 -2.50
N GLU A 103 2.38 12.76 -2.32
CA GLU A 103 1.32 13.71 -2.67
C GLU A 103 1.35 14.95 -1.76
N SER A 104 1.60 14.75 -0.46
CA SER A 104 1.80 15.87 0.48
C SER A 104 2.98 16.75 0.08
N LEU A 105 4.10 16.14 -0.34
CA LEU A 105 5.27 16.88 -0.82
C LEU A 105 4.98 17.64 -2.13
N ARG A 106 4.22 17.05 -3.05
CA ARG A 106 3.78 17.74 -4.27
C ARG A 106 2.91 18.96 -3.94
N ASN A 107 1.98 18.82 -3.01
CA ASN A 107 1.14 19.93 -2.56
C ASN A 107 1.96 21.07 -1.93
N LEU A 108 3.03 20.76 -1.19
CA LEU A 108 3.94 21.78 -0.66
C LEU A 108 4.78 22.47 -1.74
N LEU A 109 5.17 21.74 -2.79
CA LEU A 109 5.92 22.30 -3.92
C LEU A 109 5.03 23.13 -4.85
N CYS A 110 3.75 22.81 -4.96
CA CYS A 110 2.75 23.71 -5.51
C CYS A 110 2.64 24.91 -4.58
N ARG A 111 3.31 26.02 -4.92
CA ARG A 111 2.98 27.33 -4.35
C ARG A 111 1.46 27.47 -4.49
N PRO A 112 0.68 27.63 -3.40
CA PRO A 112 -0.74 27.89 -3.57
C PRO A 112 -0.81 29.08 -4.50
N ALA A 113 -1.49 28.93 -5.64
CA ALA A 113 -1.84 30.07 -6.47
C ALA A 113 -2.34 31.10 -5.47
N THR A 114 -1.69 32.26 -5.38
CA THR A 114 -2.07 33.30 -4.43
C THR A 114 -3.54 33.55 -4.65
N ALA A 115 -4.38 32.97 -3.80
CA ALA A 115 -5.81 33.10 -3.88
C ALA A 115 -6.05 34.48 -3.31
N THR A 116 -6.10 35.48 -4.19
CA THR A 116 -6.56 36.80 -3.80
C THR A 116 -7.96 36.63 -3.25
N ILE A 117 -8.13 36.83 -1.96
CA ILE A 117 -9.44 36.76 -1.32
C ILE A 117 -10.16 38.05 -1.72
N GLU A 118 -11.19 37.90 -2.54
CA GLU A 118 -12.05 39.00 -2.96
C GLU A 118 -13.45 38.83 -2.38
N HIS A 119 -14.01 39.93 -1.86
CA HIS A 119 -15.41 39.97 -1.50
C HIS A 119 -16.22 40.40 -2.72
N ARG A 120 -17.08 39.51 -3.22
CA ARG A 120 -18.03 39.80 -4.30
C ARG A 120 -19.45 39.50 -3.86
N THR A 121 -20.40 40.30 -4.32
CA THR A 121 -21.83 39.98 -4.22
C THR A 121 -22.25 39.23 -5.48
N VAL A 122 -22.92 38.09 -5.31
CA VAL A 122 -23.45 37.28 -6.41
C VAL A 122 -24.98 37.36 -6.33
N PRO A 123 -25.69 37.56 -7.45
CA PRO A 123 -27.15 37.57 -7.45
C PRO A 123 -27.71 36.21 -7.01
N THR A 124 -28.88 36.21 -6.39
CA THR A 124 -29.61 34.97 -6.06
C THR A 124 -29.94 34.23 -7.36
N ALA A 125 -29.58 32.95 -7.42
CA ALA A 125 -29.89 32.06 -8.53
C ALA A 125 -30.74 30.87 -8.04
N PRO A 126 -31.73 30.42 -8.81
CA PRO A 126 -32.40 29.16 -8.54
C PRO A 126 -31.41 28.00 -8.63
N ALA A 127 -31.59 27.01 -7.76
CA ALA A 127 -30.77 25.81 -7.75
C ALA A 127 -31.61 24.62 -7.27
N ILE A 128 -31.31 23.46 -7.81
CA ILE A 128 -31.81 22.19 -7.30
C ILE A 128 -30.76 21.67 -6.32
N ALA A 129 -31.20 21.23 -5.14
CA ALA A 129 -30.30 20.83 -4.08
C ALA A 129 -30.78 19.57 -3.35
N ILE A 130 -29.82 18.79 -2.87
CA ILE A 130 -30.04 17.68 -1.94
C ILE A 130 -29.35 18.04 -0.64
N THR A 131 -30.10 18.01 0.47
CA THR A 131 -29.62 18.28 1.81
C THR A 131 -29.83 17.07 2.70
N ALA A 132 -28.79 16.68 3.45
CA ALA A 132 -28.88 15.60 4.42
C ALA A 132 -27.99 15.87 5.64
N ALA A 133 -28.35 15.28 6.77
CA ALA A 133 -27.46 15.13 7.91
C ALA A 133 -26.53 13.94 7.65
N VAL A 134 -25.22 14.18 7.71
CA VAL A 134 -24.18 13.22 7.34
C VAL A 134 -23.06 13.21 8.36
N ASP A 135 -22.52 12.02 8.59
CA ASP A 135 -21.29 11.84 9.33
C ASP A 135 -20.09 12.25 8.46
N ARG A 136 -19.07 12.84 9.07
CA ARG A 136 -17.86 13.32 8.37
C ARG A 136 -17.16 12.21 7.60
N ALA A 137 -17.16 10.99 8.14
CA ALA A 137 -16.59 9.81 7.49
C ALA A 137 -17.31 9.46 6.18
N ASP A 138 -18.62 9.69 6.12
CA ASP A 138 -19.49 9.33 4.99
C ASP A 138 -19.76 10.50 4.04
N LEU A 139 -19.21 11.68 4.33
CA LEU A 139 -19.45 12.90 3.56
C LEU A 139 -19.09 12.75 2.07
N LEU A 140 -17.96 12.12 1.76
CA LEU A 140 -17.49 11.94 0.38
C LEU A 140 -18.34 10.91 -0.40
N PRO A 141 -18.60 9.70 0.13
CA PRO A 141 -19.55 8.77 -0.48
C PRO A 141 -20.94 9.39 -0.71
N TRP A 142 -21.47 10.08 0.30
CA TRP A 142 -22.76 10.77 0.19
C TRP A 142 -22.75 11.86 -0.89
N TRP A 143 -21.70 12.70 -0.92
CA TRP A 143 -21.53 13.76 -1.93
C TRP A 143 -21.60 13.21 -3.36
N GLN A 144 -20.89 12.12 -3.63
CA GLN A 144 -20.88 11.49 -4.95
C GLN A 144 -22.26 10.97 -5.35
N GLY A 145 -22.98 10.34 -4.41
CA GLY A 145 -24.34 9.86 -4.62
C GLY A 145 -25.32 11.01 -4.90
N ALA A 146 -25.33 12.03 -4.03
CA ALA A 146 -26.20 13.20 -4.16
C ALA A 146 -25.96 13.95 -5.48
N LEU A 147 -24.69 14.10 -5.90
CA LEU A 147 -24.36 14.75 -7.16
C LEU A 147 -24.86 13.95 -8.38
N ALA A 148 -24.70 12.62 -8.36
CA ALA A 148 -25.20 11.76 -9.42
C ALA A 148 -26.74 11.86 -9.55
N GLU A 149 -27.45 11.87 -8.41
CA GLU A 149 -28.90 12.03 -8.37
C GLU A 149 -29.35 13.41 -8.89
N LEU A 150 -28.68 14.49 -8.47
CA LEU A 150 -28.97 15.84 -8.96
C LEU A 150 -28.76 15.95 -10.48
N HIS A 151 -27.67 15.42 -11.02
CA HIS A 151 -27.44 15.41 -12.46
C HIS A 151 -28.51 14.61 -13.21
N ALA A 152 -28.93 13.46 -12.68
CA ALA A 152 -30.03 12.69 -13.26
C ALA A 152 -31.34 13.48 -13.27
N ALA A 153 -31.65 14.20 -12.18
CA ALA A 153 -32.84 15.03 -12.07
C ALA A 153 -32.82 16.22 -13.05
N VAL A 154 -31.68 16.90 -13.20
CA VAL A 154 -31.47 17.99 -14.16
C VAL A 154 -31.70 17.51 -15.59
N GLN A 155 -31.13 16.35 -15.95
CA GLN A 155 -31.30 15.75 -17.28
C GLN A 155 -32.76 15.35 -17.54
N ALA A 156 -33.42 14.72 -16.57
CA ALA A 156 -34.81 14.25 -16.71
C ALA A 156 -35.81 15.42 -16.88
N GLN A 157 -35.53 16.57 -16.29
CA GLN A 157 -36.38 17.76 -16.37
C GLN A 157 -35.98 18.71 -17.51
N HIS A 158 -34.97 18.35 -18.31
CA HIS A 158 -34.41 19.19 -19.37
C HIS A 158 -34.00 20.59 -18.88
N LEU A 159 -33.46 20.66 -17.66
CA LEU A 159 -32.98 21.91 -17.07
C LEU A 159 -31.55 22.19 -17.54
N GLU A 160 -31.24 23.46 -17.82
CA GLU A 160 -29.88 23.88 -18.19
C GLU A 160 -29.14 24.39 -16.97
N ALA A 161 -27.95 23.83 -16.71
CA ALA A 161 -27.11 24.30 -15.62
C ALA A 161 -26.63 25.73 -15.89
N THR A 162 -26.97 26.66 -15.01
CA THR A 162 -26.65 28.09 -15.14
C THR A 162 -25.31 28.47 -14.50
N GLY A 163 -24.64 27.53 -13.83
CA GLY A 163 -23.38 27.75 -13.14
C GLY A 163 -22.72 26.47 -12.64
N PRO A 164 -21.58 26.58 -11.93
CA PRO A 164 -20.88 25.42 -11.39
C PRO A 164 -21.66 24.79 -10.24
N THR A 165 -21.66 23.46 -10.18
CA THR A 165 -22.11 22.69 -9.01
C THR A 165 -21.33 23.10 -7.78
N GLY A 166 -22.03 23.26 -6.66
CA GLY A 166 -21.43 23.66 -5.39
C GLY A 166 -21.92 22.85 -4.21
N GLY A 167 -21.26 23.08 -3.08
CA GLY A 167 -21.54 22.43 -1.81
C GLY A 167 -21.57 23.44 -0.67
N LEU A 168 -22.54 23.31 0.23
CA LEU A 168 -22.60 24.04 1.49
C LEU A 168 -22.47 23.03 2.63
N TYR A 169 -21.59 23.33 3.59
CA TYR A 169 -21.32 22.46 4.72
C TYR A 169 -21.54 23.24 6.00
N ALA A 170 -22.37 22.71 6.89
CA ALA A 170 -22.54 23.27 8.21
C ALA A 170 -21.25 23.06 9.04
N SER A 171 -20.98 23.95 10.00
CA SER A 171 -19.71 23.92 10.75
C SER A 171 -19.59 22.70 11.66
N GLU A 172 -20.73 22.16 12.08
CA GLU A 172 -20.92 20.99 12.95
C GLU A 172 -20.31 19.72 12.33
N ILE A 173 -20.30 19.58 11.00
CA ILE A 173 -19.62 18.46 10.33
C ILE A 173 -18.13 18.42 10.70
N PHE A 174 -17.51 19.59 10.88
CA PHE A 174 -16.09 19.68 11.20
C PHE A 174 -15.80 19.70 12.70
N GLN A 175 -16.77 20.11 13.52
CA GLN A 175 -16.65 20.22 14.98
C GLN A 175 -17.08 18.94 15.70
N ASP A 176 -18.21 18.37 15.29
CA ASP A 176 -18.91 17.28 15.97
C ASP A 176 -18.92 15.98 15.16
N GLU A 177 -18.23 15.97 14.00
CA GLU A 177 -18.20 14.88 13.02
C GLU A 177 -19.56 14.48 12.44
N HIS A 178 -20.62 15.26 12.71
CA HIS A 178 -21.97 15.05 12.21
C HIS A 178 -22.64 16.41 11.94
N GLY A 179 -23.32 16.56 10.80
CA GLY A 179 -24.04 17.79 10.52
C GLY A 179 -24.66 17.85 9.13
N HIS A 180 -25.25 18.99 8.79
CA HIS A 180 -25.96 19.15 7.51
C HIS A 180 -25.00 19.51 6.37
N ALA A 181 -25.08 18.76 5.28
CA ALA A 181 -24.42 19.08 4.03
C ALA A 181 -25.48 19.28 2.94
N THR A 182 -25.22 20.18 2.01
CA THR A 182 -26.07 20.44 0.84
C THR A 182 -25.22 20.42 -0.42
N VAL A 183 -25.61 19.61 -1.40
CA VAL A 183 -25.08 19.67 -2.77
C VAL A 183 -26.10 20.38 -3.64
N PHE A 184 -25.67 21.25 -4.55
CA PHE A 184 -26.59 21.95 -5.45
C PHE A 184 -26.04 22.09 -6.87
N VAL A 185 -26.97 22.12 -7.83
CA VAL A 185 -26.73 22.48 -9.23
C VAL A 185 -27.58 23.70 -9.55
N PRO A 186 -26.98 24.85 -9.91
CA PRO A 186 -27.74 26.02 -10.36
C PRO A 186 -28.47 25.71 -11.67
N ALA A 187 -29.79 25.90 -11.73
CA ALA A 187 -30.64 25.52 -12.86
C ALA A 187 -31.95 26.33 -12.88
#